data_AF-Q9Z7D6-F1
#
_entry.id   AF-Q9Z7D6-F1
#
_cell.length_a   1.000
_cell.length_b   1.000
_cell.length_c   1.000
_cell.angle_alpha   90.00
_cell.angle_beta   90.00
_cell.angle_gamma   90.00
#
_symmetry.space_group_name_H-M   'P 1'
#
loop_
_entity.id
_entity.type
_entity.pdbx_description
1 polymer ?
#
loop_
_entity_poly.entity_id
_entity_poly.type
_entity_poly.pdbx_seq_one_letter_code
_entity_poly.pdbx_strand_id
1 'polypeptide(L)'
;MEKLEFVTSLSSPDDDLITFNKQGLIAGPEEEKVAFLVRSNAMLDAGPETPASFPESLREQFDIFPEYVEVLYSNEGLDVWEAGCTWILNNEVTIQLRKHHRKASRWLGMYSRDEVLAHEAVHAVRMKFHEPVFEEVLAYQTSRWGWRRFFGPLFRSPGESYLLLFFTILGLGISLWYPAGILIMLVLPMYFLMRLCMAQSYLYRAMKKIRKMLGVPPLWVLLRLTDKEIKMFAKEPIPVLEHYARKRKLENVRWKQIYQSYFV
;
A
#
# COMPACT_ATOMS: atom_id res chain seq x y z
N MET A 1 -19.96 50.14 -1.48
CA MET A 1 -18.75 49.36 -1.15
C MET A 1 -19.16 48.27 -0.20
N GLU A 2 -19.53 47.11 -0.75
CA GLU A 2 -19.79 45.90 0.02
C GLU A 2 -18.49 45.45 0.67
N LYS A 3 -18.53 45.26 1.99
CA LYS A 3 -17.48 44.58 2.73
C LYS A 3 -17.58 43.09 2.38
N LEU A 4 -16.61 42.59 1.61
CA LEU A 4 -16.35 41.17 1.51
C LEU A 4 -15.82 40.69 2.86
N GLU A 5 -16.69 40.11 3.66
CA GLU A 5 -16.31 39.32 4.84
C GLU A 5 -15.78 37.98 4.34
N PHE A 6 -14.45 37.86 4.28
CA PHE A 6 -13.76 36.58 4.13
C PHE A 6 -13.95 35.78 5.42
N VAL A 7 -15.06 35.06 5.51
CA VAL A 7 -15.23 33.98 6.50
C VAL A 7 -14.48 32.77 5.96
N THR A 8 -13.18 32.72 6.21
CA THR A 8 -12.45 31.46 6.26
C THR A 8 -12.03 31.25 7.71
N SER A 9 -12.90 30.57 8.47
CA SER A 9 -12.44 29.80 9.62
C SER A 9 -11.62 28.62 9.09
N LEU A 10 -10.41 28.92 8.61
CA LEU A 10 -9.41 27.89 8.37
C LEU A 10 -9.10 27.30 9.74
N SER A 11 -9.46 26.04 9.93
CA SER A 11 -8.81 25.14 10.89
C SER A 11 -7.31 25.40 10.84
N SER A 12 -6.60 25.24 11.96
CA SER A 12 -5.17 25.50 11.93
C SER A 12 -4.54 24.65 10.81
N PRO A 13 -3.57 25.17 10.03
CA PRO A 13 -2.95 24.42 8.93
C PRO A 13 -2.30 23.08 9.34
N ASP A 14 -2.26 22.80 10.64
CA ASP A 14 -1.74 21.58 11.25
C ASP A 14 -2.86 20.57 11.61
N ASP A 15 -4.12 21.00 11.81
CA ASP A 15 -5.27 20.09 12.03
C ASP A 15 -5.67 19.35 10.74
N ASP A 16 -5.43 19.98 9.59
CA ASP A 16 -5.72 19.38 8.28
C ASP A 16 -4.81 18.18 7.99
N LEU A 17 -3.56 18.19 8.49
CA LEU A 17 -2.59 17.11 8.22
C LEU A 17 -3.00 15.77 8.84
N ILE A 18 -3.60 15.80 10.03
CA ILE A 18 -4.13 14.59 10.69
C ILE A 18 -5.36 14.10 9.93
N THR A 19 -6.26 15.00 9.54
CA THR A 19 -7.45 14.67 8.75
C THR A 19 -7.10 14.03 7.41
N PHE A 20 -6.20 14.65 6.63
CA PHE A 20 -5.69 14.07 5.40
C PHE A 20 -5.05 12.70 5.63
N ASN A 21 -4.29 12.55 6.71
CA ASN A 21 -3.66 11.28 7.06
C ASN A 21 -4.69 10.17 7.33
N LYS A 22 -5.84 10.48 7.95
CA LYS A 22 -6.95 9.54 8.20
C LYS A 22 -7.78 9.29 6.94
N GLN A 23 -7.83 10.24 6.01
CA GLN A 23 -8.46 10.04 4.70
C GLN A 23 -7.57 9.20 3.76
N GLY A 24 -6.33 8.89 4.12
CA GLY A 24 -5.40 8.16 3.24
C GLY A 24 -4.65 9.05 2.24
N LEU A 25 -4.77 10.38 2.37
CA LEU A 25 -3.96 11.36 1.64
C LEU A 25 -2.59 11.49 2.31
N ILE A 26 -1.68 10.61 1.91
CA ILE A 26 -0.31 10.52 2.43
C ILE A 26 0.61 11.36 1.55
N ALA A 27 1.41 12.23 2.17
CA ALA A 27 2.44 12.98 1.45
C ALA A 27 3.55 12.04 0.93
N GLY A 28 4.07 12.32 -0.26
CA GLY A 28 5.18 11.55 -0.83
C GLY A 28 6.49 11.69 -0.05
N PRO A 29 7.46 10.78 -0.23
CA PRO A 29 8.74 10.82 0.48
C PRO A 29 9.52 12.12 0.30
N GLU A 30 9.46 12.74 -0.88
CA GLU A 30 10.15 13.98 -1.25
C GLU A 30 9.17 15.10 -1.64
N GLU A 31 7.90 14.98 -1.25
CA GLU A 31 6.86 15.94 -1.64
C GLU A 31 6.87 17.17 -0.73
N GLU A 32 6.93 18.36 -1.35
CA GLU A 32 6.85 19.63 -0.63
C GLU A 32 5.44 19.89 -0.09
N LYS A 33 5.33 20.69 0.99
CA LYS A 33 4.05 20.97 1.66
C LYS A 33 3.02 21.58 0.73
N VAL A 34 3.41 22.55 -0.07
CA VAL A 34 2.49 23.24 -0.98
C VAL A 34 2.00 22.27 -2.06
N ALA A 35 2.91 21.50 -2.67
CA ALA A 35 2.56 20.50 -3.66
C ALA A 35 1.60 19.42 -3.10
N PHE A 36 1.87 18.94 -1.88
CA PHE A 36 1.00 18.00 -1.18
C PHE A 36 -0.42 18.54 -0.97
N LEU A 37 -0.54 19.79 -0.49
CA LEU A 37 -1.84 20.41 -0.23
C LEU A 37 -2.63 20.65 -1.52
N VAL A 38 -1.98 21.16 -2.56
CA VAL A 38 -2.60 21.37 -3.87
C VAL A 38 -3.11 20.04 -4.43
N ARG A 39 -2.30 19.00 -4.40
CA ARG A 39 -2.70 17.66 -4.85
C ARG A 39 -3.86 17.10 -4.03
N SER A 40 -3.75 17.16 -2.70
CA SER A 40 -4.77 16.63 -1.79
C SER A 40 -6.12 17.29 -2.00
N ASN A 41 -6.15 18.62 -2.12
CA ASN A 41 -7.38 19.35 -2.40
C ASN A 41 -7.95 19.01 -3.78
N ALA A 42 -7.11 18.98 -4.82
CA ALA A 42 -7.56 18.59 -6.17
C ALA A 42 -8.15 17.18 -6.20
N MET A 43 -7.59 16.23 -5.45
CA MET A 43 -8.12 14.87 -5.35
C MET A 43 -9.45 14.80 -4.59
N LEU A 44 -9.63 15.63 -3.56
CA LEU A 44 -10.91 15.74 -2.85
C LEU A 44 -11.99 16.37 -3.73
N ASP A 45 -11.64 17.44 -4.46
CA ASP A 45 -12.54 18.16 -5.36
C ASP A 45 -12.96 17.30 -6.56
N ALA A 46 -12.05 16.46 -7.07
CA ALA A 46 -12.31 15.50 -8.15
C ALA A 46 -12.90 14.16 -7.66
N GLY A 47 -13.13 14.02 -6.35
CA GLY A 47 -13.68 12.79 -5.77
C GLY A 47 -15.08 12.46 -6.31
N PRO A 48 -15.51 11.19 -6.21
CA PRO A 48 -16.82 10.79 -6.70
C PRO A 48 -17.95 11.44 -5.88
N GLU A 49 -19.03 11.88 -6.54
CA GLU A 49 -20.23 12.43 -5.86
C GLU A 49 -20.83 11.46 -4.84
N THR A 50 -20.74 10.16 -5.14
CA THR A 50 -21.13 9.07 -4.23
C THR A 50 -19.91 8.20 -3.92
N PRO A 51 -19.28 8.36 -2.75
CA PRO A 51 -18.11 7.59 -2.35
C PRO A 51 -18.36 6.08 -2.37
N ALA A 52 -17.34 5.33 -2.78
CA ALA A 52 -17.37 3.88 -2.67
C ALA A 52 -17.35 3.45 -1.21
N SER A 53 -18.10 2.39 -0.88
CA SER A 53 -18.08 1.79 0.45
C SER A 53 -16.80 0.97 0.64
N PHE A 54 -15.76 1.60 1.17
CA PHE A 54 -14.53 0.91 1.58
C PHE A 54 -14.77 0.05 2.83
N PRO A 55 -14.05 -1.08 2.98
CA PRO A 55 -14.22 -1.95 4.13
C PRO A 55 -13.61 -1.32 5.40
N GLU A 56 -14.35 -1.39 6.51
CA GLU A 56 -13.92 -0.88 7.83
C GLU A 56 -12.59 -1.47 8.33
N SER A 57 -12.21 -2.65 7.82
CA SER A 57 -10.91 -3.24 8.12
C SER A 57 -9.72 -2.35 7.74
N LEU A 58 -9.86 -1.44 6.78
CA LEU A 58 -8.83 -0.45 6.46
C LEU A 58 -8.60 0.53 7.61
N ARG A 59 -9.68 0.99 8.24
CA ARG A 59 -9.61 1.88 9.40
C ARG A 59 -8.96 1.18 10.59
N GLU A 60 -9.34 -0.07 10.86
CA GLU A 60 -8.75 -0.85 11.95
C GLU A 60 -7.27 -1.19 11.72
N GLN A 61 -6.92 -1.66 10.51
CA GLN A 61 -5.56 -2.17 10.22
C GLN A 61 -4.57 -1.06 9.92
N PHE A 62 -4.99 -0.01 9.22
CA PHE A 62 -4.11 1.00 8.65
C PHE A 62 -4.48 2.43 9.05
N ASP A 63 -5.60 2.63 9.73
CA ASP A 63 -6.03 3.95 10.19
C ASP A 63 -6.18 4.93 9.01
N ILE A 64 -6.86 4.45 7.96
CA ILE A 64 -7.18 5.20 6.74
C ILE A 64 -8.61 4.90 6.26
N PHE A 65 -9.21 5.83 5.53
CA PHE A 65 -10.49 5.66 4.84
C PHE A 65 -10.56 6.54 3.57
N PRO A 66 -10.17 6.02 2.38
CA PRO A 66 -9.98 6.82 1.17
C PRO A 66 -11.25 7.01 0.34
N GLU A 67 -12.20 7.78 0.86
CA GLU A 67 -13.50 8.05 0.20
C GLU A 67 -13.37 8.81 -1.14
N TYR A 68 -12.26 9.51 -1.35
CA TYR A 68 -11.98 10.26 -2.57
C TYR A 68 -11.64 9.37 -3.77
N VAL A 69 -11.35 8.07 -3.55
CA VAL A 69 -10.91 7.16 -4.61
C VAL A 69 -12.13 6.60 -5.35
N GLU A 70 -12.14 6.77 -6.66
CA GLU A 70 -13.16 6.19 -7.53
C GLU A 70 -12.96 4.68 -7.68
N VAL A 71 -14.07 3.91 -7.67
CA VAL A 71 -14.06 2.46 -7.88
C VAL A 71 -14.88 2.10 -9.11
N LEU A 72 -14.22 1.55 -10.12
CA LEU A 72 -14.82 1.11 -11.38
C LEU A 72 -14.92 -0.41 -11.46
N TYR A 73 -15.93 -0.91 -12.20
CA TYR A 73 -16.13 -2.35 -12.43
C TYR A 73 -15.98 -2.69 -13.91
N SER A 74 -14.77 -3.04 -14.33
CA SER A 74 -14.45 -3.41 -15.71
C SER A 74 -13.48 -4.59 -15.77
N ASN A 75 -13.52 -5.34 -16.87
CA ASN A 75 -12.53 -6.39 -17.16
C ASN A 75 -11.46 -5.93 -18.15
N GLU A 76 -11.61 -4.74 -18.72
CA GLU A 76 -10.70 -4.19 -19.72
C GLU A 76 -9.30 -4.03 -19.12
N GLY A 77 -8.27 -4.48 -19.83
CA GLY A 77 -6.87 -4.40 -19.38
C GLY A 77 -6.46 -5.34 -18.24
N LEU A 78 -7.37 -6.11 -17.64
CA LEU A 78 -7.07 -7.03 -16.54
C LEU A 78 -6.77 -8.45 -17.03
N ASP A 79 -5.59 -8.98 -16.69
CA ASP A 79 -5.20 -10.37 -16.97
C ASP A 79 -6.08 -11.36 -16.21
N VAL A 80 -6.31 -12.55 -16.78
CA VAL A 80 -7.31 -13.53 -16.29
C VAL A 80 -7.19 -13.87 -14.80
N TRP A 81 -6.00 -13.74 -14.20
CA TRP A 81 -5.72 -14.00 -12.77
C TRP A 81 -5.71 -12.76 -11.87
N GLU A 82 -5.94 -11.55 -12.41
CA GLU A 82 -6.02 -10.31 -11.64
C GLU A 82 -7.45 -10.04 -11.18
N ALA A 83 -7.67 -9.84 -9.88
CA ALA A 83 -9.00 -9.54 -9.33
C ALA A 83 -9.39 -8.06 -9.44
N GLY A 84 -8.38 -7.20 -9.49
CA GLY A 84 -8.47 -5.75 -9.62
C GLY A 84 -7.09 -5.16 -9.88
N CYS A 85 -7.04 -3.86 -10.09
CA CYS A 85 -5.82 -3.08 -10.19
C CYS A 85 -6.09 -1.63 -9.76
N THR A 86 -5.01 -0.92 -9.48
CA THR A 86 -5.02 0.51 -9.17
C THR A 86 -4.35 1.29 -10.30
N TRP A 87 -5.09 2.23 -10.88
CA TRP A 87 -4.58 3.14 -11.91
C TRP A 87 -4.16 4.45 -11.28
N ILE A 88 -2.95 4.90 -11.60
CA ILE A 88 -2.40 6.17 -11.13
C ILE A 88 -1.98 6.97 -12.37
N LEU A 89 -2.70 8.05 -12.67
CA LEU A 89 -2.42 8.91 -13.80
C LEU A 89 -2.54 10.37 -13.37
N ASN A 90 -1.49 11.19 -13.60
CA ASN A 90 -1.53 12.64 -13.35
C ASN A 90 -2.01 13.06 -11.94
N ASN A 91 -1.71 12.27 -10.90
CA ASN A 91 -2.18 12.44 -9.52
C ASN A 91 -3.65 12.09 -9.25
N GLU A 92 -4.34 11.51 -10.22
CA GLU A 92 -5.64 10.88 -10.04
C GLU A 92 -5.43 9.39 -9.78
N VAL A 93 -6.31 8.82 -8.96
CA VAL A 93 -6.26 7.42 -8.57
C VAL A 93 -7.63 6.80 -8.72
N THR A 94 -7.68 5.70 -9.47
CA THR A 94 -8.91 4.94 -9.70
C THR A 94 -8.62 3.47 -9.43
N ILE A 95 -9.48 2.84 -8.63
CA ILE A 95 -9.42 1.40 -8.40
C ILE A 95 -10.36 0.72 -9.40
N GLN A 96 -9.84 -0.19 -10.20
CA GLN A 96 -10.63 -1.04 -11.07
C GLN A 96 -10.77 -2.44 -10.46
N LEU A 97 -12.00 -2.90 -10.27
CA LEU A 97 -12.32 -4.28 -9.90
C LEU A 97 -12.93 -5.01 -11.10
N ARG A 98 -12.76 -6.34 -11.14
CA ARG A 98 -13.44 -7.16 -12.16
C ARG A 98 -14.95 -6.96 -12.16
N LYS A 99 -15.56 -6.94 -13.36
CA LYS A 99 -17.02 -6.76 -13.56
C LYS A 99 -17.88 -7.74 -12.75
N HIS A 100 -17.36 -8.96 -12.49
CA HIS A 100 -18.02 -9.97 -11.68
C HIS A 100 -18.31 -9.49 -10.24
N HIS A 101 -17.41 -8.70 -9.65
CA HIS A 101 -17.57 -8.14 -8.30
C HIS A 101 -18.73 -7.15 -8.16
N ARG A 102 -19.33 -6.70 -9.27
CA ARG A 102 -20.53 -5.87 -9.23
C ARG A 102 -21.76 -6.65 -8.71
N LYS A 103 -21.83 -7.95 -8.99
CA LYS A 103 -22.96 -8.81 -8.60
C LYS A 103 -22.59 -9.86 -7.55
N ALA A 104 -21.34 -10.31 -7.56
CA ALA A 104 -20.86 -11.36 -6.66
C ALA A 104 -19.94 -10.80 -5.60
N SER A 105 -20.08 -11.29 -4.37
CA SER A 105 -19.22 -10.92 -3.25
C SER A 105 -17.82 -11.54 -3.35
N ARG A 106 -17.63 -12.55 -4.22
CA ARG A 106 -16.35 -13.26 -4.36
C ARG A 106 -15.98 -13.51 -5.82
N TRP A 107 -14.69 -13.52 -6.10
CA TRP A 107 -14.10 -13.93 -7.38
C TRP A 107 -13.32 -15.23 -7.20
N LEU A 108 -13.47 -16.15 -8.17
CA LEU A 108 -13.02 -17.56 -8.10
C LEU A 108 -13.46 -18.32 -6.84
N GLY A 109 -14.52 -17.85 -6.15
CA GLY A 109 -14.98 -18.40 -4.87
C GLY A 109 -14.05 -18.13 -3.67
N MET A 110 -12.88 -17.54 -3.91
CA MET A 110 -11.78 -17.44 -2.94
C MET A 110 -11.50 -16.02 -2.48
N TYR A 111 -11.63 -15.02 -3.35
CA TYR A 111 -11.25 -13.63 -3.09
C TYR A 111 -12.50 -12.79 -2.89
N SER A 112 -12.70 -12.25 -1.69
CA SER A 112 -13.86 -11.37 -1.45
C SER A 112 -13.65 -10.00 -2.07
N ARG A 113 -14.74 -9.35 -2.51
CA ARG A 113 -14.70 -7.99 -3.05
C ARG A 113 -14.02 -7.03 -2.07
N ASP A 114 -14.35 -7.15 -0.79
CA ASP A 114 -13.80 -6.29 0.27
C ASP A 114 -12.30 -6.53 0.47
N GLU A 115 -11.83 -7.77 0.36
CA GLU A 115 -10.39 -8.11 0.41
C GLU A 115 -9.64 -7.51 -0.78
N VAL A 116 -10.17 -7.63 -2.00
CA VAL A 116 -9.55 -7.06 -3.20
C VAL A 116 -9.58 -5.53 -3.12
N LEU A 117 -10.71 -4.93 -2.73
CA LEU A 117 -10.82 -3.48 -2.59
C LEU A 117 -9.87 -2.92 -1.52
N ALA A 118 -9.74 -3.59 -0.38
CA ALA A 118 -8.77 -3.20 0.64
C ALA A 118 -7.33 -3.29 0.15
N HIS A 119 -7.01 -4.34 -0.61
CA HIS A 119 -5.69 -4.52 -1.22
C HIS A 119 -5.36 -3.36 -2.19
N GLU A 120 -6.25 -3.07 -3.13
CA GLU A 120 -6.06 -1.96 -4.08
C GLU A 120 -6.04 -0.59 -3.39
N ALA A 121 -6.82 -0.41 -2.32
CA ALA A 121 -6.79 0.82 -1.53
C ALA A 121 -5.40 1.09 -0.92
N VAL A 122 -4.63 0.06 -0.57
CA VAL A 122 -3.26 0.22 -0.06
C VAL A 122 -2.33 0.78 -1.15
N HIS A 123 -2.47 0.31 -2.38
CA HIS A 123 -1.72 0.86 -3.52
C HIS A 123 -2.14 2.31 -3.82
N ALA A 124 -3.45 2.58 -3.76
CA ALA A 124 -4.01 3.91 -4.00
C ALA A 124 -3.46 4.97 -3.03
N VAL A 125 -3.48 4.70 -1.72
CA VAL A 125 -2.94 5.66 -0.72
C VAL A 125 -1.42 5.76 -0.78
N ARG A 126 -0.74 4.75 -1.33
CA ARG A 126 0.71 4.74 -1.54
C ARG A 126 1.12 5.22 -2.93
N MET A 127 0.25 5.89 -3.69
CA MET A 127 0.53 6.34 -5.06
C MET A 127 1.83 7.15 -5.27
N LYS A 128 2.35 7.79 -4.21
CA LYS A 128 3.60 8.58 -4.23
C LYS A 128 4.84 7.80 -3.80
N PHE A 129 4.71 6.51 -3.50
CA PHE A 129 5.80 5.62 -3.12
C PHE A 129 6.18 4.77 -4.33
N HIS A 130 7.34 5.04 -4.94
CA HIS A 130 7.85 4.23 -6.04
C HIS A 130 8.74 3.10 -5.51
N GLU A 131 8.15 2.17 -4.73
CA GLU A 131 8.89 1.27 -3.84
C GLU A 131 8.35 -0.17 -3.81
N PRO A 132 8.91 -1.06 -4.64
CA PRO A 132 8.30 -2.37 -4.89
C PRO A 132 8.57 -3.43 -3.82
N VAL A 133 9.39 -3.17 -2.78
CA VAL A 133 9.80 -4.24 -1.86
C VAL A 133 8.69 -4.60 -0.87
N PHE A 134 8.05 -3.61 -0.26
CA PHE A 134 7.03 -3.82 0.77
C PHE A 134 5.61 -3.43 0.35
N GLU A 135 5.41 -2.81 -0.81
CA GLU A 135 4.09 -2.41 -1.30
C GLU A 135 3.10 -3.59 -1.33
N GLU A 136 3.43 -4.65 -2.06
CA GLU A 136 2.64 -5.90 -2.06
C GLU A 136 2.53 -6.52 -0.67
N VAL A 137 3.61 -6.48 0.12
CA VAL A 137 3.63 -7.05 1.49
C VAL A 137 2.61 -6.37 2.39
N LEU A 138 2.46 -5.04 2.27
CA LEU A 138 1.48 -4.23 2.99
C LEU A 138 0.07 -4.49 2.45
N ALA A 139 -0.10 -4.47 1.12
CA ALA A 139 -1.40 -4.69 0.49
C ALA A 139 -2.00 -6.05 0.87
N TYR A 140 -1.18 -7.11 0.90
CA TYR A 140 -1.62 -8.43 1.35
C TYR A 140 -1.93 -8.54 2.84
N GLN A 141 -1.52 -7.62 3.72
CA GLN A 141 -1.92 -7.66 5.14
C GLN A 141 -3.44 -7.54 5.32
N THR A 142 -4.13 -6.95 4.34
CA THR A 142 -5.60 -6.82 4.31
C THR A 142 -6.32 -8.18 4.23
N SER A 143 -5.64 -9.23 3.80
CA SER A 143 -6.22 -10.57 3.70
C SER A 143 -6.55 -11.16 5.07
N ARG A 144 -7.74 -11.75 5.18
CA ARG A 144 -8.17 -12.53 6.36
C ARG A 144 -7.32 -13.78 6.60
N TRP A 145 -6.73 -14.33 5.54
CA TRP A 145 -6.01 -15.60 5.58
C TRP A 145 -4.51 -15.38 5.79
N GLY A 146 -3.95 -15.99 6.86
CA GLY A 146 -2.54 -15.86 7.22
C GLY A 146 -1.57 -16.33 6.13
N TRP A 147 -1.89 -17.43 5.44
CA TRP A 147 -1.05 -17.93 4.35
C TRP A 147 -1.01 -16.97 3.15
N ARG A 148 -2.11 -16.25 2.85
CA ARG A 148 -2.11 -15.20 1.82
C ARG A 148 -1.32 -13.97 2.25
N ARG A 149 -1.41 -13.58 3.52
CA ARG A 149 -0.58 -12.50 4.09
C ARG A 149 0.92 -12.81 3.95
N PHE A 150 1.29 -14.09 4.03
CA PHE A 150 2.66 -14.54 3.89
C PHE A 150 3.09 -14.73 2.43
N PHE A 151 2.36 -15.54 1.65
CA PHE A 151 2.73 -15.99 0.30
C PHE A 151 2.17 -15.14 -0.84
N GLY A 152 1.15 -14.31 -0.60
CA GLY A 152 0.60 -13.40 -1.61
C GLY A 152 1.66 -12.50 -2.26
N PRO A 153 2.52 -11.83 -1.47
CA PRO A 153 3.58 -10.95 -1.98
C PRO A 153 4.77 -11.66 -2.67
N LEU A 154 4.60 -12.91 -3.13
CA LEU A 154 5.68 -13.68 -3.75
C LEU A 154 6.24 -12.98 -4.99
N PHE A 155 5.33 -12.44 -5.81
CA PHE A 155 5.63 -11.63 -6.98
C PHE A 155 5.43 -10.15 -6.68
N ARG A 156 6.33 -9.32 -7.20
CA ARG A 156 6.28 -7.84 -7.08
C ARG A 156 5.79 -7.16 -8.34
N SER A 157 5.74 -7.89 -9.43
CA SER A 157 5.22 -7.40 -10.70
C SER A 157 4.66 -8.57 -11.51
N PRO A 158 3.72 -8.32 -12.45
CA PRO A 158 3.24 -9.34 -13.38
C PRO A 158 4.37 -9.99 -14.19
N GLY A 159 5.44 -9.24 -14.51
CA GLY A 159 6.61 -9.77 -15.23
C GLY A 159 7.29 -10.94 -14.51
N GLU A 160 7.27 -10.97 -13.17
CA GLU A 160 7.90 -12.06 -12.41
C GLU A 160 7.10 -13.36 -12.46
N SER A 161 5.77 -13.29 -12.57
CA SER A 161 4.93 -14.49 -12.72
C SER A 161 5.08 -15.10 -14.11
N TYR A 162 5.18 -14.26 -15.16
CA TYR A 162 5.51 -14.70 -16.51
C TYR A 162 6.90 -15.35 -16.60
N LEU A 163 7.89 -14.76 -15.93
CA LEU A 163 9.24 -15.33 -15.85
C LEU A 163 9.22 -16.71 -15.18
N LEU A 164 8.47 -16.85 -14.08
CA LEU A 164 8.31 -18.14 -13.43
C LEU A 164 7.72 -19.18 -14.40
N LEU A 165 6.60 -18.84 -15.04
CA LEU A 165 5.90 -19.73 -15.96
C LEU A 165 6.82 -20.19 -17.10
N PHE A 166 7.57 -19.26 -17.70
CA PHE A 166 8.52 -19.56 -18.77
C PHE A 166 9.58 -20.58 -18.33
N PHE A 167 10.23 -20.36 -17.19
CA PHE A 167 11.26 -21.28 -16.67
C PHE A 167 10.68 -22.61 -16.19
N THR A 168 9.43 -22.63 -15.72
CA THR A 168 8.73 -23.88 -15.40
C THR A 168 8.48 -24.71 -16.67
N ILE A 169 7.97 -24.10 -17.74
CA ILE A 169 7.72 -24.79 -19.02
C ILE A 169 9.04 -25.26 -19.65
N LEU A 170 10.06 -24.40 -19.67
CA LEU A 170 11.39 -24.74 -20.20
C LEU A 170 12.03 -25.88 -19.41
N GLY A 171 12.01 -25.79 -18.08
CA GLY A 171 12.54 -26.82 -17.19
C GLY A 171 11.80 -28.15 -17.35
N LEU A 172 10.48 -28.13 -17.51
CA LEU A 172 9.68 -29.31 -17.82
C LEU A 172 10.10 -29.93 -19.16
N GLY A 173 10.24 -29.14 -20.21
CA GLY A 173 10.67 -29.62 -21.53
C GLY A 173 12.07 -30.27 -21.50
N ILE A 174 13.02 -29.67 -20.77
CA ILE A 174 14.36 -30.24 -20.59
C ILE A 174 14.30 -31.51 -19.74
N SER A 175 13.44 -31.55 -18.70
CA SER A 175 13.32 -32.70 -17.79
C SER A 175 12.90 -34.01 -18.47
N LEU A 176 12.23 -33.91 -19.63
CA LEU A 176 11.88 -35.07 -20.45
C LEU A 176 13.11 -35.79 -21.02
N TRP A 177 14.24 -35.09 -21.18
CA TRP A 177 15.47 -35.61 -21.80
C TRP A 177 16.65 -35.64 -20.83
N TYR A 178 16.71 -34.70 -19.88
CA TYR A 178 17.80 -34.55 -18.92
C TYR A 178 17.28 -34.15 -17.53
N PRO A 179 17.73 -34.81 -16.44
CA PRO A 179 17.25 -34.50 -15.08
C PRO A 179 17.57 -33.07 -14.63
N ALA A 180 18.52 -32.39 -15.28
CA ALA A 180 18.86 -30.99 -15.05
C ALA A 180 17.67 -30.03 -15.20
N GLY A 181 16.63 -30.41 -15.96
CA GLY A 181 15.39 -29.62 -16.06
C GLY A 181 14.72 -29.34 -14.70
N ILE A 182 14.85 -30.26 -13.74
CA ILE A 182 14.33 -30.07 -12.37
C ILE A 182 15.02 -28.91 -11.66
N LEU A 183 16.33 -28.76 -11.82
CA LEU A 183 17.06 -27.65 -11.21
C LEU A 183 16.57 -26.30 -11.75
N ILE A 184 16.34 -26.22 -13.06
CA ILE A 184 15.80 -25.02 -13.73
C ILE A 184 14.43 -24.65 -13.16
N MET A 185 13.56 -25.64 -12.94
CA MET A 185 12.24 -25.41 -12.34
C MET A 185 12.30 -24.90 -10.91
N LEU A 186 13.33 -25.27 -10.13
CA LEU A 186 13.41 -24.95 -8.70
C LEU A 186 14.15 -23.64 -8.39
N VAL A 187 15.10 -23.21 -9.23
CA VAL A 187 15.94 -22.04 -8.96
C VAL A 187 15.12 -20.76 -8.74
N LEU A 188 14.16 -20.45 -9.62
CA LEU A 188 13.34 -19.25 -9.48
C LEU A 188 12.38 -19.29 -8.27
N PRO A 189 11.60 -20.37 -8.03
CA PRO A 189 10.82 -20.50 -6.81
C PRO A 189 11.65 -20.32 -5.54
N MET A 190 12.84 -20.92 -5.47
CA MET A 190 13.74 -20.77 -4.31
C MET A 190 14.18 -19.31 -4.13
N TYR A 191 14.54 -18.63 -5.21
CA TYR A 191 14.90 -17.21 -5.18
C TYR A 191 13.74 -16.33 -4.69
N PHE A 192 12.53 -16.51 -5.25
CA PHE A 192 11.35 -15.74 -4.84
C PHE A 192 10.97 -16.01 -3.39
N LEU A 193 11.02 -17.27 -2.94
CA LEU A 193 10.74 -17.65 -1.57
C LEU A 193 11.77 -17.06 -0.59
N MET A 194 13.07 -17.13 -0.92
CA MET A 194 14.12 -16.51 -0.10
C MET A 194 13.88 -15.00 0.05
N ARG A 195 13.62 -14.32 -1.06
CA ARG A 195 13.34 -12.88 -1.09
C ARG A 195 12.10 -12.52 -0.28
N LEU A 196 11.04 -13.32 -0.40
CA LEU A 196 9.81 -13.16 0.38
C LEU A 196 10.07 -13.32 1.88
N CYS A 197 10.78 -14.37 2.28
CA CYS A 197 11.16 -14.60 3.67
C CYS A 197 11.97 -13.44 4.26
N MET A 198 12.89 -12.87 3.48
CA MET A 198 13.65 -11.69 3.89
C MET A 198 12.75 -10.47 4.10
N ALA A 199 11.83 -10.19 3.16
CA ALA A 199 10.89 -9.07 3.27
C ALA A 199 9.96 -9.25 4.49
N GLN A 200 9.36 -10.43 4.65
CA GLN A 200 8.52 -10.75 5.80
C GLN A 200 9.29 -10.62 7.13
N SER A 201 10.55 -11.04 7.17
CA SER A 201 11.40 -10.87 8.35
C SER A 201 11.64 -9.41 8.71
N TYR A 202 11.93 -8.56 7.71
CA TYR A 202 12.09 -7.12 7.92
C TYR A 202 10.79 -6.48 8.43
N LEU A 203 9.66 -6.78 7.80
CA LEU A 203 8.36 -6.26 8.21
C LEU A 203 8.04 -6.67 9.66
N TYR A 204 8.19 -7.95 9.99
CA TYR A 204 7.94 -8.46 11.34
C TYR A 204 8.80 -7.76 12.41
N ARG A 205 10.10 -7.59 12.14
CA ARG A 205 11.01 -6.89 13.06
C ARG A 205 10.63 -5.42 13.22
N ALA A 206 10.27 -4.74 12.14
CA ALA A 206 9.82 -3.36 12.16
C ALA A 206 8.50 -3.23 12.96
N MET A 207 7.52 -4.11 12.72
CA MET A 207 6.25 -4.15 13.46
C MET A 207 6.47 -4.29 14.96
N LYS A 208 7.36 -5.21 15.37
CA LYS A 208 7.68 -5.43 16.79
C LYS A 208 8.27 -4.19 17.44
N LYS A 209 9.17 -3.48 16.74
CA LYS A 209 9.80 -2.25 17.24
C LYS A 209 8.82 -1.08 17.30
N ILE A 210 8.02 -0.87 16.27
CA ILE A 210 7.00 0.19 16.25
C ILE A 210 6.00 -0.02 17.39
N ARG A 211 5.50 -1.25 17.57
CA ARG A 211 4.60 -1.58 18.68
C ARG A 211 5.23 -1.29 20.03
N LYS A 212 6.51 -1.64 20.23
CA LYS A 212 7.24 -1.37 21.48
C LYS A 212 7.47 0.13 21.72
N MET A 213 7.72 0.89 20.67
CA MET A 213 8.04 2.32 20.75
C MET A 213 6.80 3.19 20.96
N LEU A 214 5.69 2.88 20.29
CA LEU A 214 4.53 3.77 20.21
C LEU A 214 3.28 3.23 20.92
N GLY A 215 3.21 1.93 21.23
CA GLY A 215 2.00 1.31 21.80
C GLY A 215 0.81 1.21 20.83
N VAL A 216 0.91 1.76 19.62
CA VAL A 216 -0.15 1.71 18.58
C VAL A 216 -0.01 0.49 17.66
N PRO A 217 -1.07 0.13 16.91
CA PRO A 217 -0.97 -0.87 15.85
C PRO A 217 0.12 -0.50 14.84
N PRO A 218 1.08 -1.41 14.56
CA PRO A 218 2.28 -1.04 13.81
C PRO A 218 2.02 -0.73 12.33
N LEU A 219 0.96 -1.31 11.76
CA LEU A 219 0.58 -1.08 10.37
C LEU A 219 0.10 0.35 10.12
N TRP A 220 -0.43 1.04 11.15
CA TRP A 220 -0.76 2.47 11.07
C TRP A 220 0.49 3.28 10.71
N VAL A 221 1.66 2.94 11.23
CA VAL A 221 2.89 3.67 10.87
C VAL A 221 3.52 3.09 9.60
N LEU A 222 3.60 1.76 9.47
CA LEU A 222 4.30 1.11 8.35
C LEU A 222 3.76 1.47 6.97
N LEU A 223 2.44 1.66 6.84
CA LEU A 223 1.82 2.09 5.58
C LEU A 223 2.40 3.41 5.06
N ARG A 224 2.88 4.26 5.96
CA ARG A 224 3.40 5.60 5.65
C ARG A 224 4.93 5.62 5.55
N LEU A 225 5.60 4.49 5.77
CA LEU A 225 7.06 4.40 5.68
C LEU A 225 7.53 3.99 4.30
N THR A 226 8.75 4.41 3.98
CA THR A 226 9.47 3.98 2.78
C THR A 226 10.13 2.61 2.96
N ASP A 227 10.53 1.94 1.89
CA ASP A 227 11.29 0.69 1.92
C ASP A 227 12.57 0.82 2.74
N LYS A 228 13.25 1.97 2.59
CA LYS A 228 14.47 2.30 3.35
C LYS A 228 14.16 2.46 4.84
N GLU A 229 13.07 3.14 5.16
CA GLU A 229 12.63 3.34 6.53
C GLU A 229 12.17 2.04 7.18
N ILE A 230 11.39 1.19 6.49
CA ILE A 230 10.99 -0.12 7.03
C ILE A 230 12.22 -0.97 7.38
N LYS A 231 13.24 -0.99 6.51
CA LYS A 231 14.52 -1.66 6.80
C LYS A 231 15.27 -1.02 7.97
N MET A 232 15.28 0.32 8.06
CA MET A 232 15.88 1.06 9.17
C MET A 232 15.18 0.71 10.49
N PHE A 233 13.85 0.79 10.54
CA PHE A 233 13.04 0.38 11.68
C PHE A 233 13.31 -1.07 12.07
N ALA A 234 13.51 -1.97 11.11
CA ALA A 234 13.85 -3.35 11.41
C ALA A 234 15.24 -3.52 12.05
N LYS A 235 16.24 -2.70 11.68
CA LYS A 235 17.65 -2.86 12.09
C LYS A 235 18.05 -1.99 13.29
N GLU A 236 17.76 -0.70 13.24
CA GLU A 236 18.27 0.29 14.19
C GLU A 236 17.62 0.21 15.58
N PRO A 237 18.33 0.60 16.65
CA PRO A 237 17.78 0.63 18.00
C PRO A 237 16.75 1.77 18.19
N ILE A 238 15.83 1.60 19.14
CA ILE A 238 14.71 2.53 19.36
C ILE A 238 15.17 3.99 19.56
N PRO A 239 16.21 4.32 20.34
CA PRO A 239 16.64 5.71 20.51
C PRO A 239 17.05 6.39 19.20
N VAL A 240 17.64 5.63 18.27
CA VAL A 240 18.02 6.15 16.93
C VAL A 240 16.76 6.44 16.10
N LEU A 241 15.75 5.58 16.18
CA LEU A 241 14.48 5.75 15.48
C LEU A 241 13.68 6.95 16.02
N GLU A 242 13.67 7.15 17.34
CA GLU A 242 13.04 8.32 17.97
C GLU A 242 13.74 9.62 17.57
N HIS A 243 15.08 9.62 17.60
CA HIS A 243 15.85 10.77 17.14
C HIS A 243 15.57 11.08 15.66
N TYR A 244 15.53 10.04 14.82
CA TYR A 244 15.19 10.16 13.40
C TYR A 244 13.80 10.78 13.21
N ALA A 245 12.77 10.28 13.92
CA ALA A 245 11.41 10.81 13.83
C ALA A 245 11.32 12.28 14.28
N ARG A 246 12.02 12.64 15.37
CA ARG A 246 12.07 14.03 15.89
C ARG A 246 12.75 15.00 14.93
N LYS A 247 13.76 14.54 14.19
CA LYS A 247 14.43 15.35 13.17
C LYS A 247 13.56 15.48 11.92
N ARG A 248 13.09 14.36 11.38
CA ARG A 248 12.36 14.32 10.11
C ARG A 248 11.02 15.05 10.13
N LYS A 249 10.33 15.12 11.28
CA LYS A 249 9.07 15.89 11.38
C LYS A 249 9.22 17.38 11.05
N LEU A 250 10.43 17.93 11.18
CA LEU A 250 10.71 19.34 10.87
C LEU A 250 11.04 19.56 9.40
N GLU A 251 11.63 18.55 8.75
CA GLU A 251 12.13 18.63 7.38
C GLU A 251 11.10 18.14 6.35
N ASN A 252 10.18 17.26 6.75
CA ASN A 252 9.37 16.50 5.82
C ASN A 252 7.90 16.42 6.27
N VAL A 253 6.99 16.71 5.33
CA VAL A 253 5.56 16.83 5.59
C VAL A 253 4.93 15.48 5.95
N ARG A 254 5.34 14.39 5.26
CA ARG A 254 4.91 13.03 5.58
C ARG A 254 5.31 12.65 7.00
N TRP A 255 6.55 12.96 7.40
CA TRP A 255 6.99 12.73 8.78
C TRP A 255 6.28 13.63 9.79
N LYS A 256 5.91 14.85 9.41
CA LYS A 256 5.05 15.71 10.22
C LYS A 256 3.68 15.06 10.45
N GLN A 257 3.03 14.54 9.40
CA GLN A 257 1.76 13.79 9.48
C GLN A 257 1.88 12.58 10.41
N ILE A 258 2.91 11.74 10.23
CA ILE A 258 3.15 10.53 11.04
C ILE A 258 3.36 10.91 12.50
N TYR A 259 4.20 11.92 12.76
CA TYR A 259 4.56 12.29 14.12
C TYR A 259 3.36 12.83 14.88
N GLN A 260 2.60 13.75 14.27
CA GLN A 260 1.39 14.33 14.88
C GLN A 260 0.31 13.27 15.14
N SER A 261 0.21 12.26 14.27
CA SER A 261 -0.83 11.22 14.38
C SER A 261 -0.50 10.13 15.40
N TYR A 262 0.79 9.80 15.62
CA TYR A 262 1.17 8.56 16.31
C TYR A 262 2.31 8.68 17.35
N PHE A 263 3.02 9.81 17.42
CA PHE A 263 4.16 10.02 18.34
C PHE A 263 3.86 11.03 19.46
N VAL A 264 2.64 11.58 19.50
CA VAL A 264 2.17 12.52 20.54
C VAL A 264 1.44 11.77 21.65
#